data_AF-A0A924L1I4-F1
#
_entry.id   AF-A0A924L1I4-F1
#
_cell.length_a   1.000
_cell.length_b   1.000
_cell.length_c   1.000
_cell.angle_alpha   90.00
_cell.angle_beta   90.00
_cell.angle_gamma   90.00
#
_symmetry.space_group_name_H-M   'P 1'
#
loop_
_entity.id
_entity.type
_entity.pdbx_description
1 polymer ?
#
loop_
_entity_poly.entity_id
_entity_poly.type
_entity_poly.pdbx_seq_one_letter_code
_entity_poly.pdbx_strand_id
1 'polypeptide(L)' 'MKKIRILSIDGGGVRGIIPGTILMELEKILQKMDNNSSSKLGDYFDMIAGTSTGGILSCLYLVPGENGKAKYSA' A
#
# COMPACT_ATOMS: atom_id res chain seq x y z
N MET A 1 -17.60 -16.95 -3.26
CA MET A 1 -16.83 -16.47 -2.08
C MET A 1 -16.11 -15.18 -2.45
N LYS A 2 -16.05 -14.20 -1.54
CA LYS A 2 -15.28 -12.94 -1.77
C LYS A 2 -13.79 -13.28 -1.78
N LYS A 3 -13.04 -12.79 -2.78
CA LYS A 3 -11.57 -12.94 -2.80
C LYS A 3 -10.96 -12.04 -1.73
N ILE A 4 -10.01 -12.57 -0.97
CA ILE A 4 -9.17 -11.82 -0.02
C ILE A 4 -7.89 -11.42 -0.73
N ARG A 5 -7.48 -10.16 -0.59
CA ARG A 5 -6.26 -9.60 -1.21
C ARG A 5 -5.26 -9.25 -0.12
N ILE A 6 -4.08 -9.87 -0.19
CA ILE A 6 -2.99 -9.68 0.78
C ILE A 6 -1.78 -9.10 0.06
N LEU A 7 -1.22 -8.02 0.60
CA LEU A 7 0.07 -7.47 0.20
C LEU A 7 1.13 -7.86 1.24
N SER A 8 2.27 -8.40 0.81
CA SER A 8 3.42 -8.70 1.66
C SER A 8 4.64 -7.93 1.20
N ILE A 9 5.34 -7.26 2.11
CA ILE A 9 6.50 -6.41 1.83
C ILE A 9 7.71 -6.88 2.64
N ASP A 10 8.74 -7.34 1.95
CA ASP A 10 9.98 -7.80 2.57
C ASP A 10 10.77 -6.66 3.23
N GLY A 11 11.60 -7.03 4.21
CA GLY A 11 12.59 -6.15 4.79
C GLY A 11 13.80 -5.96 3.88
N GLY A 12 14.53 -4.84 4.05
CA GLY A 12 15.72 -4.59 3.23
C GLY A 12 16.57 -3.40 3.63
N GLY A 13 16.29 -2.75 4.76
CA GLY A 13 16.93 -1.48 5.12
C GLY A 13 16.66 -0.45 4.03
N VAL A 14 17.70 0.27 3.60
CA VAL A 14 17.60 1.26 2.51
C VAL A 14 17.02 0.68 1.21
N ARG A 15 17.16 -0.64 0.97
CA ARG A 15 16.57 -1.30 -0.21
C ARG A 15 15.05 -1.33 -0.20
N GLY A 16 14.39 -0.92 0.88
CA GLY A 16 12.95 -0.67 0.91
C GLY A 16 12.49 0.34 -0.16
N ILE A 17 13.40 1.15 -0.72
CA ILE A 17 13.12 1.99 -1.90
C ILE A 17 12.66 1.18 -3.12
N ILE A 18 13.12 -0.06 -3.27
CA ILE A 18 12.76 -0.93 -4.38
C ILE A 18 11.27 -1.31 -4.32
N PRO A 19 10.75 -1.97 -3.26
CA PRO A 19 9.32 -2.24 -3.17
C PRO A 19 8.50 -0.96 -3.07
N GLY A 20 8.98 0.11 -2.42
CA GLY A 20 8.27 1.40 -2.41
C GLY A 20 8.02 1.96 -3.81
N THR A 21 9.03 1.91 -4.68
CA THR A 21 8.90 2.36 -6.09
C THR A 21 7.91 1.50 -6.87
N ILE A 22 7.93 0.18 -6.67
CA ILE A 22 6.97 -0.74 -7.31
C ILE A 22 5.54 -0.44 -6.84
N LEU A 23 5.35 -0.20 -5.55
CA LEU A 23 4.04 0.08 -4.97
C LEU A 23 3.50 1.44 -5.41
N MET A 24 4.36 2.45 -5.56
CA MET A 24 3.99 3.75 -6.14
C MET A 24 3.42 3.58 -7.55
N GLU A 25 4.06 2.77 -8.41
CA GLU A 25 3.56 2.55 -9.76
C GLU A 25 2.30 1.68 -9.77
N LEU A 26 2.21 0.67 -8.90
CA LEU A 26 1.01 -0.12 -8.72
C LEU A 26 -0.19 0.76 -8.31
N GLU A 27 -0.01 1.67 -7.35
CA GLU A 27 -1.07 2.58 -6.91
C GLU A 27 -1.59 3.43 -8.09
N LYS A 28 -0.68 3.98 -8.91
CA LYS A 28 -1.09 4.74 -10.11
C LYS A 28 -1.88 3.90 -11.11
N ILE A 29 -1.49 2.65 -11.32
CA ILE A 29 -2.23 1.74 -12.21
C ILE A 29 -3.63 1.49 -11.66
N LEU A 30 -3.75 1.22 -10.36
CA LEU A 30 -5.04 0.96 -9.70
C LEU A 30 -5.95 2.20 -9.73
N GLN A 31 -5.41 3.39 -9.46
CA GLN A 31 -6.15 4.66 -9.56
C GLN A 31 -6.70 4.89 -10.99
N LYS A 32 -5.90 4.58 -12.01
CA LYS A 32 -6.35 4.67 -13.42
C LYS A 32 -7.43 3.65 -13.74
N MET A 33 -7.28 2.40 -13.31
CA MET A 33 -8.27 1.35 -13.54
C MET A 33 -9.62 1.68 -12.89
N ASP A 34 -9.60 2.28 -11.70
CA ASP A 34 -10.80 2.64 -10.95
C ASP A 34 -11.34 4.04 -11.27
N ASN A 35 -10.66 4.82 -12.13
CA ASN A 35 -10.94 6.24 -12.38
C ASN A 35 -11.05 7.06 -11.09
N ASN A 36 -10.20 6.79 -10.11
CA ASN A 36 -10.21 7.44 -8.81
C ASN A 36 -8.78 7.79 -8.41
N SER A 37 -8.41 9.07 -8.51
CA SER A 37 -7.07 9.55 -8.11
C SER A 37 -6.91 9.73 -6.59
N SER A 38 -7.97 9.56 -5.81
CA SER A 38 -7.95 9.74 -4.35
C SER A 38 -7.75 8.44 -3.56
N SER A 39 -7.95 7.29 -4.22
CA SER A 39 -7.68 5.98 -3.63
C SER A 39 -6.19 5.77 -3.47
N LYS A 40 -5.81 5.10 -2.39
CA LYS A 40 -4.42 4.79 -2.08
C LYS A 40 -4.27 3.30 -1.88
N LEU A 41 -3.03 2.82 -1.86
CA LEU A 41 -2.68 1.40 -1.74
C LEU A 41 -3.44 0.69 -0.60
N GLY A 42 -3.57 1.34 0.56
CA GLY A 42 -4.29 0.80 1.72
C GLY A 42 -5.79 0.58 1.51
N ASP A 43 -6.42 1.20 0.51
CA ASP A 43 -7.83 1.02 0.17
C ASP A 43 -8.09 -0.27 -0.64
N TYR A 44 -7.03 -0.89 -1.19
CA TYR A 44 -7.13 -1.99 -2.14
C TYR A 44 -6.94 -3.39 -1.55
N PHE A 45 -6.31 -3.48 -0.38
CA PHE A 45 -5.93 -4.75 0.24
C PHE A 45 -6.69 -4.97 1.56
N ASP A 46 -7.15 -6.20 1.78
CA ASP A 46 -7.81 -6.58 3.02
C ASP A 46 -6.77 -6.74 4.17
N MET A 47 -5.50 -7.00 3.82
CA MET A 47 -4.38 -7.11 4.75
C MET A 47 -3.07 -6.68 4.10
N ILE A 48 -2.24 -5.94 4.85
CA ILE A 48 -0.85 -5.64 4.46
C ILE A 48 0.07 -6.16 5.57
N ALA A 49 1.07 -6.95 5.19
CA ALA A 49 2.09 -7.48 6.07
C ALA A 49 3.47 -7.00 5.62
N GLY A 50 4.38 -6.77 6.58
CA GLY A 50 5.77 -6.51 6.24
C GLY A 50 6.73 -6.67 7.41
N THR A 51 8.00 -6.92 7.09
CA THR A 51 9.07 -7.11 8.08
C THR A 51 10.09 -5.97 7.99
N SER A 52 10.59 -5.47 9.13
CA SER A 52 11.58 -4.38 9.18
C SER A 52 11.10 -3.16 8.37
N THR A 53 11.86 -2.70 7.37
CA THR A 53 11.46 -1.58 6.49
C THR A 53 10.17 -1.83 5.74
N GLY A 54 9.85 -3.07 5.35
CA GLY A 54 8.56 -3.41 4.78
C GLY A 54 7.42 -3.26 5.80
N GLY A 55 7.69 -3.52 7.08
CA GLY A 55 6.76 -3.26 8.19
C GLY A 55 6.51 -1.77 8.41
N ILE A 56 7.57 -0.95 8.33
CA ILE A 56 7.45 0.52 8.41
C ILE A 56 6.57 1.05 7.28
N LEU A 57 6.82 0.61 6.03
CA LEU A 57 5.98 0.97 4.89
C LEU A 57 4.53 0.50 5.08
N SER A 58 4.33 -0.74 5.54
CA SER A 58 2.99 -1.27 5.83
C SER A 58 2.23 -0.39 6.83
N CYS A 59 2.89 0.04 7.90
CA CYS A 59 2.30 0.96 8.87
C CYS A 59 1.93 2.31 8.23
N LEU A 60 2.80 2.88 7.39
CA LEU A 60 2.54 4.15 6.69
C LEU A 60 1.28 4.04 5.80
N TYR A 61 1.17 2.97 5.02
CA TYR A 61 0.07 2.77 4.08
C TYR A 61 -1.27 2.45 4.76
N LEU A 62 -1.24 2.05 6.04
CA LEU A 62 -2.43 1.78 6.85
C LEU A 62 -2.80 2.92 7.81
N VAL A 63 -2.07 4.04 7.82
CA VAL A 63 -2.45 5.18 8.67
C VAL A 63 -3.84 5.69 8.25
N PRO A 64 -4.82 5.78 9.17
CA PRO A 64 -6.14 6.27 8.84
C PRO A 64 -6.12 7.79 8.59
N GLY A 65 -6.77 8.20 7.50
CA GLY A 65 -7.15 9.58 7.23
C GLY A 65 -8.48 9.94 7.89
N GLU A 66 -8.91 11.19 7.74
CA GLU A 66 -10.13 11.71 8.38
C GLU A 66 -11.42 10.96 8.00
N ASN A 67 -11.44 10.35 6.81
CA ASN A 67 -12.56 9.58 6.29
C ASN A 67 -12.45 8.07 6.54
N GLY A 68 -11.49 7.64 7.39
CA GLY A 68 -11.22 6.22 7.65
C GLY A 68 -10.53 5.46 6.50
N LYS A 69 -10.20 6.13 5.40
CA LYS A 69 -9.39 5.57 4.31
C LYS A 69 -7.91 5.77 4.57
N ALA A 70 -7.04 5.15 3.78
CA ALA A 70 -5.61 5.37 3.90
C ALA A 70 -5.26 6.87 3.76
N LYS A 71 -4.33 7.35 4.61
CA LYS A 71 -3.87 8.73 4.63
C LYS A 71 -2.75 8.98 3.63
N TYR A 72 -1.77 8.08 3.58
CA TYR A 72 -0.56 8.23 2.78
C TYR A 72 -0.61 7.39 1.51
N SER A 73 -0.01 7.93 0.45
CA SER A 73 0.21 7.27 -0.85
C SER A 73 1.48 6.41 -0.80
N ALA A 74 1.56 5.45 -1.72
CA ALA A 74 2.69 4.54 -1.87
C ALA A 74 4.03 5.23 -2.18
#